data_AF-A0A844HQ58-F1
#
_entry.id   AF-A0A844HQ58-F1
#
_cell.length_a   1.000
_cell.length_b   1.000
_cell.length_c   1.000
_cell.angle_alpha   90.00
_cell.angle_beta   90.00
_cell.angle_gamma   90.00
#
_symmetry.space_group_name_H-M   'P 1'
#
loop_
_entity.id
_entity.type
_entity.pdbx_description
1 polymer ?
#
loop_
_entity_poly.entity_id
_entity_poly.type
_entity_poly.pdbx_seq_one_letter_code
_entity_poly.pdbx_strand_id
1 'polypeptide(L)'
;MRIYPEGAAILLSLDVAGIDLAGGSATLRDEHGDVLADLGPVTGANGQEKIEVLVPAEHNVFLPSDDEVGVRFLRISFASGVRTDLPFGIERDAPLREMENSFMTLPRAVVEAARMVGLEDFNAEEDEGRLKAALIEAYRRITQLRLTYETTGARPRWESLDARIWEDFTPDAFTILPSRLQRALRRAQLTEASEILRGNAYASKIAAGIQSETIGEASITFRADASISSGTHGVSTYTMAVLSEFHDTTIRIGRA
;
A
#
# COMPACT_ATOMS: atom_id res chain seq x y z
N MET A 1 0.31 -1.58 -17.93
CA MET A 1 0.86 -0.28 -17.53
C MET A 1 1.77 -0.53 -16.34
N ARG A 2 3.00 -0.02 -16.33
CA ARG A 2 3.91 -0.15 -15.17
C ARG A 2 3.64 1.00 -14.20
N ILE A 3 3.70 0.71 -12.90
CA ILE A 3 3.49 1.70 -11.83
C ILE A 3 4.82 1.88 -11.11
N TYR A 4 5.13 3.12 -10.77
CA TYR A 4 6.37 3.53 -10.13
C TYR A 4 6.06 4.37 -8.89
N PRO A 5 6.90 4.31 -7.84
CA PRO A 5 6.71 5.17 -6.68
C PRO A 5 7.00 6.63 -7.03
N GLU A 6 6.30 7.54 -6.37
CA GLU A 6 6.55 8.97 -6.41
C GLU A 6 8.02 9.30 -6.10
N GLY A 7 8.58 10.26 -6.83
CA GLY A 7 9.96 10.71 -6.64
C GLY A 7 11.04 9.75 -7.15
N ALA A 8 10.68 8.61 -7.75
CA ALA A 8 11.66 7.76 -8.41
C ALA A 8 12.09 8.31 -9.77
N ALA A 9 13.37 8.19 -10.12
CA ALA A 9 13.82 8.37 -11.49
C ALA A 9 13.47 7.12 -12.31
N ILE A 10 12.74 7.28 -13.42
CA ILE A 10 12.16 6.16 -14.17
C ILE A 10 12.85 6.04 -15.52
N LEU A 11 13.39 4.86 -15.81
CA LEU A 11 13.95 4.53 -17.13
C LEU A 11 12.94 3.70 -17.91
N LEU A 12 12.39 4.28 -18.98
CA LEU A 12 11.41 3.63 -19.85
C LEU A 12 12.08 3.16 -21.13
N SER A 13 11.94 1.88 -21.45
CA SER A 13 12.43 1.30 -22.70
C SER A 13 11.33 1.30 -23.75
N LEU A 14 11.62 1.88 -24.91
CA LEU A 14 10.75 1.89 -26.08
C LEU A 14 11.35 1.04 -27.20
N ASP A 15 10.50 0.26 -27.86
CA ASP A 15 10.83 -0.42 -29.12
C ASP A 15 10.77 0.58 -30.28
N VAL A 16 11.89 0.70 -31.00
CA VAL A 16 12.07 1.62 -32.13
C VAL A 16 12.62 0.91 -33.36
N ALA A 17 12.45 -0.41 -33.45
CA ALA A 17 12.92 -1.18 -34.59
C ALA A 17 12.39 -0.60 -35.92
N GLY A 18 13.31 -0.16 -36.78
CA GLY A 18 12.98 0.43 -38.09
C GLY A 18 12.50 1.88 -38.06
N ILE A 19 12.58 2.58 -36.92
CA ILE A 19 12.25 4.00 -36.81
C ILE A 19 13.52 4.84 -36.98
N ASP A 20 13.45 5.89 -37.80
CA ASP A 20 14.49 6.94 -37.84
C ASP A 20 14.36 7.81 -36.59
N LEU A 21 15.39 7.78 -35.74
CA LEU A 21 15.43 8.49 -34.46
C LEU A 21 15.83 9.96 -34.63
N ALA A 22 16.26 10.37 -35.83
CA ALA A 22 16.67 11.74 -36.10
C ALA A 22 15.56 12.75 -35.76
N GLY A 23 15.90 13.76 -34.96
CA GLY A 23 14.96 14.80 -34.54
C GLY A 23 13.85 14.33 -33.60
N GLY A 24 13.99 13.15 -32.97
CA GLY A 24 13.06 12.68 -31.94
C GLY A 24 13.04 13.58 -30.70
N SER A 25 11.86 13.89 -30.18
CA SER A 25 11.67 14.65 -28.94
C SER A 25 10.72 13.92 -27.99
N ALA A 26 11.02 13.97 -26.69
CA ALA A 26 10.26 13.33 -25.62
C ALA A 26 9.55 14.39 -24.77
N THR A 27 8.25 14.22 -24.59
CA THR A 27 7.41 15.09 -23.74
C THR A 27 6.65 14.23 -22.74
N LEU A 28 6.60 14.68 -21.50
CA LEU A 28 5.80 14.06 -20.45
C LEU A 28 4.44 14.75 -20.35
N ARG A 29 3.38 13.95 -20.26
CA ARG A 29 2.01 14.43 -20.15
C ARG A 29 1.23 13.73 -19.05
N ASP A 30 0.20 14.39 -18.55
CA ASP A 30 -0.78 13.80 -17.63
C ASP A 30 -1.91 13.05 -18.38
N GLU A 31 -2.89 12.57 -17.63
CA GLU A 31 -4.05 11.86 -18.18
C GLU A 31 -5.04 12.73 -18.96
N HIS A 32 -5.01 14.04 -18.74
CA HIS A 32 -5.82 15.01 -19.47
C HIS A 32 -5.13 15.50 -20.76
N GLY A 33 -3.84 15.16 -20.94
CA GLY A 33 -3.03 15.48 -22.11
C GLY A 33 -2.20 16.76 -21.97
N ASP A 34 -2.22 17.39 -20.79
CA ASP A 34 -1.44 18.57 -20.48
C ASP A 34 0.04 18.21 -20.35
N VAL A 35 0.91 19.12 -20.82
CA VAL A 35 2.36 18.91 -20.82
C VAL A 35 2.90 19.22 -19.43
N LEU A 36 3.43 18.20 -18.77
CA LEU A 36 4.08 18.32 -17.46
C LEU A 36 5.54 18.74 -17.59
N ALA A 37 6.24 18.18 -18.58
CA ALA A 37 7.64 18.48 -18.83
C ALA A 37 8.02 18.22 -20.29
N ASP A 38 8.96 19.00 -20.80
CA ASP A 38 9.69 18.70 -22.03
C ASP A 38 11.03 18.06 -21.66
N LEU A 39 11.20 16.79 -21.99
CA LEU A 39 12.43 16.03 -21.68
C LEU A 39 13.50 16.23 -22.76
N GLY A 40 13.17 16.95 -23.83
CA GLY A 40 14.10 17.31 -24.90
C GLY A 40 14.36 16.19 -25.90
N PRO A 41 15.51 16.23 -26.59
CA PRO A 41 15.80 15.31 -27.69
C PRO A 41 16.06 13.88 -27.18
N VAL A 42 15.51 12.92 -27.91
CA VAL A 42 15.78 11.50 -27.65
C VAL A 42 17.21 11.17 -28.05
N THR A 43 17.95 10.52 -27.16
CA THR A 43 19.34 10.11 -27.41
C THR A 43 19.36 8.64 -27.84
N GLY A 44 19.78 8.37 -29.08
CA GLY A 44 19.85 7.02 -29.64
C GLY A 44 20.55 7.00 -30.99
N ALA A 45 20.99 5.82 -31.43
CA ALA A 45 21.60 5.62 -32.74
C ALA A 45 20.61 4.96 -33.71
N ASN A 46 20.57 5.44 -34.95
CA ASN A 46 19.72 4.84 -35.98
C ASN A 46 20.07 3.35 -36.19
N GLY A 47 19.04 2.51 -36.26
CA GLY A 47 19.16 1.06 -36.37
C GLY A 47 19.16 0.31 -35.04
N GLN A 48 18.99 0.99 -33.91
CA GLN A 48 18.71 0.33 -32.63
C GLN A 48 17.28 -0.25 -32.61
N GLU A 49 17.12 -1.40 -31.95
CA GLU A 49 15.79 -1.98 -31.71
C GLU A 49 15.09 -1.33 -30.52
N LYS A 50 15.85 -0.82 -29.56
CA LYS A 50 15.32 -0.18 -28.34
C LYS A 50 16.10 1.05 -27.97
N ILE A 51 15.39 2.02 -27.40
CA ILE A 51 15.96 3.19 -26.75
C ILE A 51 15.43 3.29 -25.32
N GLU A 52 16.19 3.94 -24.46
CA GLU A 52 15.81 4.18 -23.08
C GLU A 52 15.69 5.69 -22.86
N VAL A 53 14.57 6.11 -22.26
CA VAL A 53 14.31 7.51 -21.92
C VAL A 53 14.19 7.61 -20.41
N LEU A 54 15.03 8.46 -19.83
CA LEU A 54 15.00 8.77 -18.41
C LEU A 54 13.96 9.86 -18.16
N VAL A 55 12.98 9.57 -17.31
CA VAL A 55 12.08 10.56 -16.74
C VAL A 55 12.62 10.94 -15.35
N PRO A 56 13.10 12.18 -15.17
CA PRO A 56 13.64 12.65 -13.89
C PRO A 56 12.63 12.56 -12.74
N ALA A 57 13.14 12.29 -11.53
CA ALA A 57 12.36 12.18 -10.31
C ALA A 57 11.48 13.41 -10.02
N GLU A 58 11.96 14.61 -10.34
CA GLU A 58 11.26 15.88 -10.14
C GLU A 58 9.93 16.00 -10.90
N HIS A 59 9.73 15.19 -11.94
CA HIS A 59 8.50 15.16 -12.73
C HIS A 59 7.58 13.99 -12.38
N ASN A 60 8.07 13.05 -11.56
CA ASN A 60 7.34 11.86 -11.11
C ASN A 60 6.70 12.11 -9.75
N VAL A 61 5.98 13.22 -9.64
CA VAL A 61 5.27 13.66 -8.43
C VAL A 61 3.77 13.47 -8.56
N PHE A 62 3.11 13.25 -7.43
CA PHE A 62 1.66 13.15 -7.35
C PHE A 62 1.05 14.56 -7.49
N LEU A 63 0.22 14.74 -8.50
CA LEU A 63 -0.45 16.01 -8.79
C LEU A 63 -1.75 16.12 -7.98
N PRO A 64 -2.24 17.35 -7.73
CA PRO A 64 -3.52 17.56 -7.06
C PRO A 64 -4.73 16.97 -7.80
N SER A 65 -4.61 16.75 -9.10
CA SER A 65 -5.63 16.14 -9.96
C SER A 65 -5.62 14.61 -9.93
N ASP A 66 -4.57 13.99 -9.39
CA ASP A 66 -4.45 12.53 -9.38
C ASP A 66 -5.31 11.92 -8.26
N ASP A 67 -5.88 10.74 -8.52
CA ASP A 67 -6.74 10.00 -7.57
C ASP A 67 -5.94 9.02 -6.68
N GLU A 68 -5.96 7.71 -6.96
CA GLU A 68 -5.16 6.69 -6.25
C GLU A 68 -3.80 6.46 -6.94
N VAL A 69 -3.76 6.66 -8.25
CA VAL A 69 -2.56 6.53 -9.09
C VAL A 69 -2.54 7.70 -10.07
N GLY A 70 -1.45 8.46 -10.08
CA GLY A 70 -1.23 9.51 -11.07
C GLY A 70 -0.83 8.92 -12.41
N VAL A 71 -1.72 8.96 -13.40
CA VAL A 71 -1.43 8.41 -14.74
C VAL A 71 -0.61 9.41 -15.55
N ARG A 72 0.43 8.92 -16.22
CA ARG A 72 1.37 9.70 -17.01
C ARG A 72 1.62 9.03 -18.37
N PHE A 73 1.89 9.86 -19.36
CA PHE A 73 2.24 9.44 -20.72
C PHE A 73 3.59 10.00 -21.11
N LEU A 74 4.57 9.12 -21.32
CA LEU A 74 5.78 9.49 -22.05
C LEU A 74 5.47 9.46 -23.54
N ARG A 75 5.48 10.63 -24.16
CA ARG A 75 5.18 10.79 -25.58
C ARG A 75 6.43 11.16 -26.34
N ILE A 76 6.79 10.32 -27.28
CA ILE A 76 7.93 10.54 -28.18
C ILE A 76 7.41 10.84 -29.58
N SER A 77 7.87 11.94 -30.15
CA SER A 77 7.54 12.34 -31.53
C SER A 77 8.81 12.35 -32.37
N PHE A 78 8.81 11.61 -33.48
CA PHE A 78 9.93 11.51 -34.41
C PHE A 78 9.73 12.43 -35.62
N ALA A 79 10.82 12.85 -36.28
CA ALA A 79 10.74 13.68 -37.48
C ALA A 79 10.05 12.96 -38.66
N SER A 80 10.04 11.63 -38.65
CA SER A 80 9.28 10.77 -39.57
C SER A 80 7.75 10.91 -39.44
N GLY A 81 7.26 11.61 -38.42
CA GLY A 81 5.84 11.75 -38.10
C GLY A 81 5.28 10.61 -37.25
N VAL A 82 6.10 9.59 -36.95
CA VAL A 82 5.73 8.53 -36.00
C VAL A 82 5.66 9.11 -34.60
N ARG A 83 4.63 8.71 -33.86
CA ARG A 83 4.40 9.11 -32.47
C ARG A 83 4.12 7.87 -31.64
N THR A 84 4.79 7.78 -30.50
CA THR A 84 4.59 6.68 -29.56
C THR A 84 4.32 7.21 -28.17
N ASP A 85 3.28 6.68 -27.54
CA ASP A 85 2.88 7.03 -26.18
C ASP A 85 3.06 5.80 -25.28
N LEU A 86 3.86 5.95 -24.22
CA LEU A 86 4.04 4.94 -23.19
C LEU A 86 3.32 5.38 -21.91
N PRO A 87 2.20 4.73 -21.55
CA PRO A 87 1.54 4.99 -20.28
C PRO A 87 2.29 4.35 -19.11
N PHE A 88 2.42 5.09 -18.01
CA PHE A 88 2.87 4.60 -16.71
C PHE A 88 2.10 5.28 -15.58
N GLY A 89 2.07 4.65 -14.41
CA GLY A 89 1.44 5.20 -13.21
C GLY A 89 2.49 5.67 -12.21
N ILE A 90 2.15 6.73 -11.48
CA ILE A 90 2.85 7.19 -10.27
C ILE A 90 1.96 6.88 -9.08
N GLU A 91 2.44 6.03 -8.19
CA GLU A 91 1.80 5.78 -6.91
C GLU A 91 2.37 6.75 -5.88
N ARG A 92 1.51 7.37 -5.08
CA ARG A 92 1.94 8.29 -4.02
C ARG A 92 2.88 7.55 -3.06
N ASP A 93 4.12 8.00 -2.97
CA ASP A 93 5.05 7.55 -1.93
C ASP A 93 4.68 8.31 -0.66
N ALA A 94 3.64 7.83 0.02
CA ALA A 94 3.31 8.32 1.34
C ALA A 94 4.28 7.66 2.32
N PRO A 95 5.26 8.39 2.88
CA PRO A 95 6.08 7.83 3.94
C PRO A 95 5.18 7.40 5.10
N LEU A 96 5.48 6.26 5.73
CA LEU A 96 4.79 5.85 6.95
C LEU A 96 5.16 6.82 8.07
N ARG A 97 4.18 7.60 8.51
CA ARG A 97 4.29 8.57 9.57
C ARG A 97 3.42 8.12 10.74
N GLU A 98 4.03 8.09 11.92
CA GLU A 98 3.33 7.67 13.13
C GLU A 98 2.11 8.57 13.35
N MET A 99 0.97 7.95 13.59
CA MET A 99 -0.33 8.58 13.85
C MET A 99 -0.93 9.40 12.70
N GLU A 100 -0.30 9.44 11.53
CA GLU A 100 -0.92 10.00 10.31
C GLU A 100 -1.52 8.88 9.45
N ASN A 101 -0.75 7.82 9.21
CA ASN A 101 -1.15 6.71 8.36
C ASN A 101 -0.61 5.34 8.84
N SER A 102 0.03 5.30 10.01
CA SER A 102 0.63 4.08 10.58
C SER A 102 0.88 4.23 12.08
N PHE A 103 1.01 3.12 12.84
CA PHE A 103 1.47 3.16 14.23
C PHE A 103 3.00 3.13 14.37
N MET A 104 3.72 3.00 13.24
CA MET A 104 5.19 2.96 13.19
C MET A 104 5.74 3.33 11.82
N THR A 105 7.01 3.71 11.77
CA THR A 105 7.75 3.88 10.51
C THR A 105 8.08 2.54 9.87
N LEU A 106 8.36 2.53 8.56
CA LEU A 106 8.74 1.31 7.85
C LEU A 106 10.01 0.63 8.41
N PRO A 107 11.13 1.34 8.68
CA PRO A 107 12.31 0.70 9.25
C PRO A 107 12.03 0.02 10.58
N ARG A 108 11.14 0.61 11.39
CA ARG A 108 10.70 0.01 12.65
C ARG A 108 9.85 -1.24 12.43
N ALA A 109 8.92 -1.21 11.47
CA ALA A 109 8.08 -2.34 11.11
C ALA A 109 8.92 -3.56 10.72
N VAL A 110 9.93 -3.38 9.86
CA VAL A 110 10.83 -4.47 9.43
C VAL A 110 11.59 -5.08 10.60
N VAL A 111 12.12 -4.24 11.51
CA VAL A 111 12.86 -4.73 12.69
C VAL A 111 11.94 -5.45 13.70
N GLU A 112 10.71 -4.96 13.90
CA GLU A 112 9.74 -5.61 14.79
C GLU A 112 9.20 -6.92 14.17
N ALA A 113 8.94 -6.94 12.86
CA ALA A 113 8.43 -8.10 12.14
C ALA A 113 9.39 -9.29 12.18
N ALA A 114 10.70 -9.04 12.07
CA ALA A 114 11.74 -10.07 12.15
C ALA A 114 11.78 -10.83 13.50
N ARG A 115 11.11 -10.30 14.54
CA ARG A 115 11.05 -10.89 15.89
C ARG A 115 9.73 -11.58 16.18
N MET A 116 8.78 -11.55 15.25
CA MET A 116 7.44 -12.11 15.40
C MET A 116 7.29 -13.39 14.59
N VAL A 117 6.58 -14.36 15.16
CA VAL A 117 6.17 -15.59 14.47
C VAL A 117 4.84 -15.35 13.75
N GLY A 118 4.60 -15.96 12.59
CA GLY A 118 3.35 -15.82 11.85
C GLY A 118 3.28 -14.60 10.94
N LEU A 119 4.44 -14.03 10.57
CA LEU A 119 4.58 -12.90 9.64
C LEU A 119 5.38 -13.30 8.39
N GLU A 120 5.28 -14.56 7.96
CA GLU A 120 6.04 -15.09 6.83
C GLU A 120 5.73 -14.33 5.55
N ASP A 121 4.46 -14.01 5.29
CA ASP A 121 4.03 -13.24 4.11
C ASP A 121 4.57 -11.81 4.13
N PHE A 122 4.62 -11.17 5.30
CA PHE A 122 5.21 -9.83 5.44
C PHE A 122 6.73 -9.85 5.24
N ASN A 123 7.43 -10.83 5.82
CA ASN A 123 8.89 -10.94 5.72
C ASN A 123 9.37 -11.41 4.32
N ALA A 124 8.50 -12.04 3.53
CA ALA A 124 8.80 -12.50 2.18
C ALA A 124 8.51 -11.46 1.08
N GLU A 125 7.82 -10.36 1.40
CA GLU A 125 7.49 -9.32 0.44
C GLU A 125 8.70 -8.40 0.20
N GLU A 126 9.14 -8.32 -1.06
CA GLU A 126 10.30 -7.52 -1.48
C GLU A 126 9.89 -6.13 -1.97
N ASP A 127 8.61 -5.96 -2.34
CA ASP A 127 8.07 -4.69 -2.82
C ASP A 127 7.74 -3.76 -1.63
N GLU A 128 8.59 -2.74 -1.46
CA GLU A 128 8.41 -1.73 -0.41
C GLU A 128 7.06 -0.98 -0.53
N GLY A 129 6.57 -0.73 -1.74
CA GLY A 129 5.28 -0.10 -1.97
C GLY A 129 4.13 -0.96 -1.43
N ARG A 130 4.17 -2.27 -1.72
CA ARG A 130 3.16 -3.21 -1.20
C ARG A 130 3.22 -3.38 0.32
N LEU A 131 4.41 -3.36 0.91
CA LEU A 131 4.58 -3.33 2.37
C LEU A 131 3.93 -2.08 2.99
N LYS A 132 4.23 -0.89 2.44
CA LYS A 132 3.63 0.38 2.90
C LYS A 132 2.11 0.36 2.76
N ALA A 133 1.60 -0.04 1.60
CA ALA A 133 0.15 -0.12 1.36
C ALA A 133 -0.55 -1.05 2.35
N ALA A 134 0.01 -2.23 2.61
CA ALA A 134 -0.54 -3.17 3.59
C ALA A 134 -0.54 -2.60 5.02
N LEU A 135 0.53 -1.88 5.41
CA LEU A 135 0.61 -1.22 6.73
C LEU A 135 -0.39 -0.07 6.87
N ILE A 136 -0.61 0.72 5.82
CA ILE A 136 -1.59 1.81 5.80
C ILE A 136 -3.02 1.26 5.91
N GLU A 137 -3.34 0.22 5.13
CA GLU A 137 -4.66 -0.40 5.17
C GLU A 137 -4.90 -1.09 6.54
N ALA A 138 -3.88 -1.75 7.10
CA ALA A 138 -3.96 -2.30 8.46
C ALA A 138 -4.24 -1.21 9.50
N TYR A 139 -3.57 -0.05 9.41
CA TYR A 139 -3.81 1.09 10.29
C TYR A 139 -5.25 1.60 10.19
N ARG A 140 -5.76 1.76 8.95
CA ARG A 140 -7.15 2.20 8.70
C ARG A 140 -8.18 1.25 9.31
N ARG A 141 -7.97 -0.06 9.18
CA ARG A 141 -8.89 -1.07 9.75
C ARG A 141 -8.86 -1.09 11.27
N ILE A 142 -7.67 -1.01 11.88
CA ILE A 142 -7.51 -1.05 13.34
C ILE A 142 -8.07 0.21 14.00
N THR A 143 -7.89 1.39 13.40
CA THR A 143 -8.43 2.65 13.93
C THR A 143 -9.96 2.75 13.87
N GLN A 144 -10.63 1.90 13.09
CA GLN A 144 -12.09 1.77 13.11
C GLN A 144 -12.60 0.94 14.29
N LEU A 145 -11.73 0.16 14.95
CA LEU A 145 -12.12 -0.63 16.11
C LEU A 145 -12.32 0.27 17.32
N ARG A 146 -13.34 -0.06 18.13
CA ARG A 146 -13.44 0.46 19.48
C ARG A 146 -12.52 -0.34 20.40
N LEU A 147 -11.50 0.34 20.93
CA LEU A 147 -10.61 -0.20 21.94
C LEU A 147 -10.86 0.46 23.29
N THR A 148 -10.50 -0.22 24.36
CA THR A 148 -10.56 0.25 25.73
C THR A 148 -9.24 -0.06 26.41
N TYR A 149 -8.79 0.84 27.27
CA TYR A 149 -7.56 0.66 28.02
C TYR A 149 -7.67 1.28 29.40
N GLU A 150 -6.87 0.77 30.32
CA GLU A 150 -6.72 1.34 31.65
C GLU A 150 -5.59 2.37 31.66
N THR A 151 -5.90 3.60 32.04
CA THR A 151 -4.91 4.68 32.15
C THR A 151 -3.89 4.36 33.24
N THR A 152 -2.61 4.61 32.97
CA THR A 152 -1.56 4.54 33.98
C THR A 152 -1.57 5.81 34.84
N GLY A 153 -1.79 5.70 36.15
CA GLY A 153 -1.73 6.84 37.08
C GLY A 153 -2.17 6.50 38.50
N ALA A 154 -2.15 7.50 39.39
CA ALA A 154 -2.54 7.34 40.80
C ALA A 154 -4.01 6.91 41.00
N ARG A 155 -4.85 7.11 39.97
CA ARG A 155 -6.24 6.67 39.92
C ARG A 155 -6.52 6.11 38.53
N PRO A 156 -6.27 4.80 38.30
CA PRO A 156 -6.54 4.19 37.00
C PRO A 156 -8.01 4.31 36.64
N ARG A 157 -8.28 4.60 35.37
CA ARG A 157 -9.61 4.70 34.77
C ARG A 157 -9.62 3.96 33.46
N TRP A 158 -10.78 3.40 33.12
CA TRP A 158 -11.02 2.83 31.81
C TRP A 158 -11.40 3.95 30.84
N GLU A 159 -10.64 4.06 29.76
CA GLU A 159 -10.88 4.99 28.66
C GLU A 159 -11.13 4.20 27.37
N SER A 160 -11.85 4.82 26.43
CA SER A 160 -12.16 4.24 25.12
C SER A 160 -11.47 5.02 24.02
N LEU A 161 -11.00 4.30 23.01
CA LEU A 161 -10.49 4.82 21.74
C LEU A 161 -11.47 4.37 20.66
N ASP A 162 -12.05 5.32 19.95
CA ASP A 162 -12.88 5.06 18.78
C ASP A 162 -12.37 5.88 17.59
N ALA A 163 -12.94 5.64 16.41
CA ALA A 163 -12.53 6.26 15.15
C ALA A 163 -12.36 7.79 15.24
N ARG A 164 -13.21 8.49 15.99
CA ARG A 164 -13.16 9.95 16.11
C ARG A 164 -11.98 10.42 16.94
N ILE A 165 -11.62 9.66 17.96
CA ILE A 165 -10.47 9.98 18.82
C ILE A 165 -9.17 9.81 18.03
N TRP A 166 -9.12 8.84 17.12
CA TRP A 166 -7.94 8.59 16.30
C TRP A 166 -7.63 9.71 15.29
N GLU A 167 -8.66 10.38 14.74
CA GLU A 167 -8.50 11.48 13.78
C GLU A 167 -7.71 12.66 14.35
N ASP A 168 -7.86 12.94 15.65
CA ASP A 168 -7.19 14.05 16.35
C ASP A 168 -5.92 13.60 17.11
N PHE A 169 -5.49 12.35 16.95
CA PHE A 169 -4.46 11.75 17.79
C PHE A 169 -3.06 12.09 17.28
N THR A 170 -2.26 12.81 18.08
CA THR A 170 -0.89 13.18 17.72
C THR A 170 0.13 12.10 18.08
N PRO A 171 1.33 12.11 17.47
CA PRO A 171 2.43 11.24 17.89
C PRO A 171 2.75 11.36 19.38
N ASP A 172 2.73 12.59 19.92
CA ASP A 172 2.98 12.83 21.34
C ASP A 172 1.90 12.18 22.22
N ALA A 173 0.62 12.27 21.83
CA ALA A 173 -0.47 11.59 22.53
C ALA A 173 -0.32 10.07 22.51
N PHE A 174 0.22 9.50 21.42
CA PHE A 174 0.51 8.06 21.32
C PHE A 174 1.54 7.59 22.34
N THR A 175 2.55 8.41 22.64
CA THR A 175 3.57 8.05 23.63
C THR A 175 3.02 7.96 25.06
N ILE A 176 1.92 8.66 25.35
CA ILE A 176 1.27 8.71 26.67
C ILE A 176 0.41 7.46 26.91
N LEU A 177 -0.03 6.78 25.85
CA LEU A 177 -0.80 5.54 25.98
C LEU A 177 0.00 4.46 26.76
N PRO A 178 -0.67 3.53 27.45
CA PRO A 178 0.01 2.44 28.12
C PRO A 178 0.94 1.69 27.17
N SER A 179 2.18 1.41 27.61
CA SER A 179 3.20 0.75 26.77
C SER A 179 2.75 -0.62 26.23
N ARG A 180 1.89 -1.32 26.98
CA ARG A 180 1.25 -2.57 26.53
C ARG A 180 0.33 -2.33 25.33
N LEU A 181 -0.51 -1.30 25.37
CA LEU A 181 -1.41 -0.93 24.28
C LEU A 181 -0.61 -0.51 23.03
N GLN A 182 0.39 0.37 23.18
CA GLN A 182 1.24 0.78 22.06
C GLN A 182 1.89 -0.42 21.37
N ARG A 183 2.40 -1.39 22.15
CA ARG A 183 3.00 -2.62 21.61
C ARG A 183 1.95 -3.50 20.94
N ALA A 184 0.76 -3.61 21.51
CA ALA A 184 -0.34 -4.39 20.94
C ALA A 184 -0.79 -3.80 19.58
N LEU A 185 -0.91 -2.47 19.48
CA LEU A 185 -1.26 -1.79 18.23
C LEU A 185 -0.23 -2.01 17.12
N ARG A 186 1.06 -1.87 17.42
CA ARG A 186 2.14 -2.16 16.45
C ARG A 186 2.11 -3.61 15.99
N ARG A 187 2.00 -4.56 16.93
CA ARG A 187 1.91 -5.99 16.60
C ARG A 187 0.66 -6.32 15.78
N ALA A 188 -0.48 -5.74 16.15
CA ALA A 188 -1.73 -5.90 15.43
C ALA A 188 -1.62 -5.39 13.99
N GLN A 189 -0.98 -4.23 13.79
CA GLN A 189 -0.74 -3.68 12.45
C GLN A 189 0.11 -4.62 11.59
N LEU A 190 1.18 -5.20 12.15
CA LEU A 190 2.02 -6.16 11.44
C LEU A 190 1.26 -7.46 11.11
N THR A 191 0.52 -8.00 12.07
CA THR A 191 -0.30 -9.20 11.86
C THR A 191 -1.35 -8.96 10.77
N GLU A 192 -2.06 -7.84 10.82
CA GLU A 192 -3.06 -7.49 9.80
C GLU A 192 -2.43 -7.24 8.44
N ALA A 193 -1.29 -6.55 8.38
CA ALA A 193 -0.57 -6.31 7.13
C ALA A 193 -0.13 -7.64 6.50
N SER A 194 0.38 -8.60 7.28
CA SER A 194 0.73 -9.94 6.78
C SER A 194 -0.49 -10.67 6.22
N GLU A 195 -1.65 -10.56 6.89
CA GLU A 195 -2.90 -11.16 6.43
C GLU A 195 -3.42 -10.51 5.13
N ILE A 196 -3.29 -9.19 5.00
CA ILE A 196 -3.63 -8.44 3.79
C ILE A 196 -2.74 -8.88 2.62
N LEU A 197 -1.42 -8.98 2.84
CA LEU A 197 -0.47 -9.43 1.83
C LEU A 197 -0.78 -10.87 1.38
N ARG A 198 -1.12 -11.76 2.33
CA ARG A 198 -1.58 -13.12 2.04
C ARG A 198 -2.88 -13.15 1.22
N GLY A 199 -3.78 -12.19 1.47
CA GLY A 199 -5.11 -12.06 0.87
C GLY A 199 -5.13 -11.91 -0.66
N ASN A 200 -3.99 -11.64 -1.31
CA ASN A 200 -3.91 -11.58 -2.77
C ASN A 200 -3.76 -12.97 -3.43
N ALA A 201 -3.21 -13.98 -2.74
CA ALA A 201 -3.06 -15.33 -3.30
C ALA A 201 -4.40 -16.07 -3.42
N TYR A 202 -5.30 -15.89 -2.46
CA TYR A 202 -6.63 -16.49 -2.44
C TYR A 202 -7.61 -15.77 -3.38
N ALA A 203 -7.61 -14.43 -3.38
CA ALA A 203 -8.42 -13.64 -4.30
C ALA A 203 -8.04 -13.91 -5.77
N SER A 204 -6.74 -14.07 -6.07
CA SER A 204 -6.26 -14.46 -7.39
C SER A 204 -6.71 -15.88 -7.80
N LYS A 205 -6.71 -16.86 -6.88
CA LYS A 205 -7.22 -18.23 -7.15
C LYS A 205 -8.73 -18.27 -7.38
N ILE A 206 -9.50 -17.46 -6.66
CA ILE A 206 -10.95 -17.30 -6.87
C ILE A 206 -11.24 -16.57 -8.19
N ALA A 207 -10.48 -15.52 -8.52
CA ALA A 207 -10.54 -14.85 -9.82
C ALA A 207 -10.16 -15.79 -10.98
N ALA A 208 -9.27 -16.74 -10.74
CA ALA A 208 -8.92 -17.83 -11.66
C ALA A 208 -9.94 -19.00 -11.67
N GLY A 209 -11.03 -18.92 -10.89
CA GLY A 209 -12.10 -19.92 -10.88
C GLY A 209 -11.78 -21.23 -10.14
N ILE A 210 -10.72 -21.27 -9.32
CA ILE A 210 -10.30 -22.47 -8.59
C ILE A 210 -11.15 -22.60 -7.31
N GLN A 211 -12.06 -23.59 -7.28
CA GLN A 211 -12.97 -23.83 -6.14
C GLN A 211 -12.41 -24.77 -5.08
N SER A 212 -11.44 -25.61 -5.43
CA SER A 212 -10.76 -26.49 -4.49
C SER A 212 -9.39 -26.90 -5.01
N GLU A 213 -8.42 -26.99 -4.13
CA GLU A 213 -7.08 -27.52 -4.43
C GLU A 213 -6.77 -28.65 -3.46
N THR A 214 -6.28 -29.77 -3.99
CA THR A 214 -5.87 -30.92 -3.20
C THR A 214 -4.37 -31.04 -3.27
N ILE A 215 -3.69 -30.87 -2.13
CA ILE A 215 -2.25 -31.02 -2.00
C ILE A 215 -2.01 -32.30 -1.20
N GLY A 216 -1.54 -33.35 -1.89
CA GLY A 216 -1.40 -34.68 -1.30
C GLY A 216 -2.77 -35.26 -0.93
N GLU A 217 -3.00 -35.51 0.36
CA GLU A 217 -4.25 -36.10 0.89
C GLU A 217 -5.25 -35.04 1.40
N ALA A 218 -4.82 -33.78 1.54
CA ALA A 218 -5.65 -32.72 2.09
C ALA A 218 -6.29 -31.88 0.99
N SER A 219 -7.63 -31.75 1.04
CA SER A 219 -8.40 -30.92 0.12
C SER A 219 -8.83 -29.61 0.80
N ILE A 220 -8.47 -28.48 0.20
CA ILE A 220 -8.85 -27.15 0.66
C ILE A 220 -9.90 -26.62 -0.32
N THR A 221 -11.11 -26.34 0.19
CA THR A 221 -12.19 -25.72 -0.60
C THR A 221 -12.17 -24.21 -0.41
N PHE A 222 -12.03 -23.47 -1.50
CA PHE A 222 -12.07 -22.01 -1.50
C PHE A 222 -13.52 -21.57 -1.71
N ARG A 223 -14.17 -21.03 -0.67
CA ARG A 223 -15.51 -20.43 -0.80
C ARG A 223 -15.37 -18.92 -0.93
N ALA A 224 -16.02 -18.37 -1.96
CA ALA A 224 -16.26 -16.94 -2.10
C ALA A 224 -17.31 -16.51 -1.09
N ASP A 225 -16.90 -16.42 0.18
CA ASP A 225 -17.68 -15.68 1.17
C ASP A 225 -16.80 -14.57 1.69
N ALA A 226 -17.03 -13.36 1.18
CA ALA A 226 -16.35 -12.14 1.60
C ALA A 226 -16.57 -11.83 3.10
N SER A 227 -17.39 -12.63 3.81
CA SER A 227 -17.73 -12.44 5.22
C SER A 227 -17.16 -13.48 6.19
N ILE A 228 -16.35 -14.48 5.78
CA ILE A 228 -15.92 -15.56 6.71
C ILE A 228 -14.44 -15.51 7.12
N SER A 229 -13.56 -14.77 6.45
CA SER A 229 -12.19 -14.51 6.97
C SER A 229 -12.02 -13.13 7.62
N SER A 230 -13.04 -12.28 7.49
CA SER A 230 -13.05 -10.92 8.00
C SER A 230 -13.74 -10.92 9.36
N GLY A 231 -12.97 -10.81 10.43
CA GLY A 231 -13.52 -10.50 11.75
C GLY A 231 -14.29 -9.18 11.71
N THR A 232 -15.01 -8.89 12.79
CA THR A 232 -15.81 -7.66 12.94
C THR A 232 -15.01 -6.43 12.46
N HIS A 233 -15.52 -5.70 11.47
CA HIS A 233 -14.92 -4.49 10.84
C HIS A 233 -13.78 -4.69 9.82
N GLY A 234 -13.64 -5.84 9.15
CA GLY A 234 -12.63 -5.96 8.09
C GLY A 234 -11.27 -6.48 8.56
N VAL A 235 -11.14 -6.80 9.85
CA VAL A 235 -9.88 -7.13 10.53
C VAL A 235 -9.77 -8.65 10.73
N SER A 236 -8.60 -9.25 10.52
CA SER A 236 -8.42 -10.69 10.68
C SER A 236 -8.63 -11.18 12.13
N THR A 237 -9.03 -12.44 12.29
CA THR A 237 -9.15 -13.09 13.61
C THR A 237 -7.84 -13.08 14.39
N TYR A 238 -6.69 -13.22 13.70
CA TYR A 238 -5.37 -13.16 14.32
C TYR A 238 -5.06 -11.77 14.88
N THR A 239 -5.37 -10.71 14.12
CA THR A 239 -5.27 -9.33 14.60
C THR A 239 -6.18 -9.08 15.79
N MET A 240 -7.42 -9.58 15.74
CA MET A 240 -8.35 -9.50 16.87
C MET A 240 -7.84 -10.24 18.12
N ALA A 241 -7.16 -11.37 17.95
CA ALA A 241 -6.53 -12.09 19.06
C ALA A 241 -5.42 -11.26 19.72
N VAL A 242 -4.60 -10.53 18.92
CA VAL A 242 -3.58 -9.61 19.44
C VAL A 242 -4.21 -8.46 20.23
N LEU A 243 -5.37 -7.95 19.81
CA LEU A 243 -6.09 -6.84 20.44
C LEU A 243 -7.11 -7.29 21.50
N SER A 244 -7.22 -8.59 21.79
CA SER A 244 -8.29 -9.14 22.64
C SER A 244 -8.38 -8.54 24.05
N GLU A 245 -7.25 -8.15 24.64
CA GLU A 245 -7.18 -7.50 25.96
C GLU A 245 -7.80 -6.09 25.94
N PHE A 246 -7.83 -5.44 24.78
CA PHE A 246 -8.26 -4.05 24.63
C PHE A 246 -9.60 -3.92 23.89
N HIS A 247 -10.12 -4.98 23.29
CA HIS A 247 -11.35 -4.91 22.53
C HIS A 247 -12.60 -4.92 23.44
N ASP A 248 -13.44 -3.89 23.32
CA ASP A 248 -14.70 -3.80 24.08
C ASP A 248 -15.77 -4.70 23.44
N THR A 249 -16.08 -5.83 24.07
CA THR A 249 -17.13 -6.76 23.64
C THR A 249 -18.50 -6.47 24.28
N THR A 250 -18.63 -5.36 25.01
CA THR A 250 -19.83 -5.10 25.82
C THR A 250 -21.03 -4.72 24.95
N ILE A 251 -21.84 -5.71 24.57
CA ILE A 251 -23.14 -5.49 23.95
C ILE A 251 -24.11 -4.97 25.03
N ARG A 252 -24.45 -3.68 24.99
CA ARG A 252 -25.57 -3.14 25.76
C ARG A 252 -26.88 -3.53 25.09
N ILE A 253 -27.47 -4.65 25.51
CA ILE A 253 -28.86 -4.97 25.17
C ILE A 253 -29.75 -4.00 25.94
N GLY A 254 -30.23 -2.96 25.26
CA GLY A 254 -31.30 -2.11 25.80
C GLY A 254 -32.56 -2.96 25.97
N ARG A 255 -33.10 -3.04 27.19
CA ARG A 255 -34.48 -3.53 27.38
C ARG A 255 -35.42 -2.55 26.71
N ALA A 256 -36.17 -3.03 25.72
CA ALA A 256 -37.39 -2.40 25.22
C ALA A 256 -38.54 -2.63 26.22
#